data_AF-A0A1A8NMQ8-F1
#
_entry.id   AF-A0A1A8NMQ8-F1
#
_cell.length_a   1.000
_cell.length_b   1.000
_cell.length_c   1.000
_cell.angle_alpha   90.00
_cell.angle_beta   90.00
_cell.angle_gamma   90.00
#
_symmetry.space_group_name_H-M   'P 1'
#
loop_
_entity.id
_entity.type
_entity.pdbx_description
1 polymer ?
#
loop_
_entity_poly.entity_id
_entity_poly.type
_entity_poly.pdbx_seq_one_letter_code
_entity_poly.pdbx_strand_id
1 'polypeptide(L)'
;MPDQFDQTVVLNQLRYSGMLETVKIRRTGFPVRRLFQDFCCRYKVLMGAAVASDDPRGRCRELLQVYDSSGAEWQLGKTKVFLRESLEQRLEKQREVEVLKAAMIIQAHVLGFVARKQYRKVLQCIVVIQKNYRAFYWRRRFLLLRWAALTFQKHLRGQLARRTFSRLLEERREKEEKERRRKVEVEEEME
;
A
#
# COMPACT_ATOMS: atom_id res chain seq x y z
N MET A 1 60.09 -1.83 -1.66
CA MET A 1 59.18 -0.66 -1.63
C MET A 1 57.98 -1.02 -0.77
N PRO A 2 57.40 -0.10 0.03
CA PRO A 2 56.07 -0.32 0.58
C PRO A 2 55.08 -0.57 -0.59
N ASP A 3 54.10 -1.47 -0.38
CA ASP A 3 53.09 -1.92 -1.35
C ASP A 3 53.56 -2.73 -2.58
N GLN A 4 54.78 -3.25 -2.57
CA GLN A 4 55.26 -4.15 -3.64
C GLN A 4 55.20 -5.62 -3.19
N PHE A 5 54.22 -6.37 -3.71
CA PHE A 5 54.09 -7.80 -3.47
C PHE A 5 54.82 -8.61 -4.56
N ASP A 6 55.99 -9.16 -4.23
CA ASP A 6 56.67 -10.11 -5.12
C ASP A 6 56.19 -11.53 -4.83
N GLN A 7 55.39 -12.06 -5.76
CA GLN A 7 54.80 -13.39 -5.64
C GLN A 7 55.85 -14.50 -5.50
N THR A 8 57.02 -14.37 -6.15
CA THR A 8 58.02 -15.43 -6.16
C THR A 8 58.73 -15.54 -4.82
N VAL A 9 59.12 -14.41 -4.23
CA VAL A 9 59.73 -14.32 -2.91
C VAL A 9 58.76 -14.81 -1.84
N VAL A 10 57.51 -14.35 -1.88
CA VAL A 10 56.48 -14.75 -0.91
C VAL A 10 56.14 -16.24 -1.01
N LEU A 11 56.03 -16.79 -2.22
CA LEU A 11 55.78 -18.23 -2.41
C LEU A 11 56.91 -19.09 -1.83
N ASN A 12 58.17 -18.67 -2.04
CA ASN A 12 59.32 -19.35 -1.47
C ASN A 12 59.33 -19.27 0.07
N GLN A 13 59.02 -18.10 0.64
CA GLN A 13 58.86 -17.95 2.09
C GLN A 13 57.76 -18.88 2.66
N LEU A 14 56.62 -19.03 1.96
CA LEU A 14 55.54 -19.93 2.36
C LEU A 14 55.92 -21.41 2.28
N ARG A 15 56.79 -21.79 1.33
CA ARG A 15 57.35 -23.14 1.23
C ARG A 15 58.35 -23.42 2.36
N TYR A 16 59.29 -22.51 2.60
CA TYR A 16 60.31 -22.70 3.66
C TYR A 16 59.73 -22.68 5.06
N SER A 17 58.67 -21.91 5.30
CA SER A 17 57.96 -21.89 6.60
C SER A 17 57.04 -23.10 6.83
N GLY A 18 56.88 -24.00 5.84
CA GLY A 18 55.95 -25.13 5.92
C GLY A 18 54.47 -24.72 5.91
N MET A 19 54.17 -23.47 5.52
CA MET A 19 52.80 -22.95 5.55
C MET A 19 51.90 -23.69 4.56
N LEU A 20 52.43 -24.17 3.42
CA LEU A 20 51.66 -24.96 2.46
C LEU A 20 51.29 -26.34 3.02
N GLU A 21 52.21 -26.97 3.74
CA GLU A 21 52.02 -28.27 4.40
C GLU A 21 50.98 -28.15 5.51
N THR A 22 51.04 -27.09 6.32
CA THR A 22 50.02 -26.84 7.37
C THR A 22 48.63 -26.62 6.77
N VAL A 23 48.52 -25.88 5.65
CA VAL A 23 47.24 -25.71 4.93
C VAL A 23 46.77 -27.05 4.37
N LYS A 24 47.67 -27.86 3.80
CA LYS A 24 47.34 -29.19 3.26
C LYS A 24 46.80 -30.13 4.34
N ILE A 25 47.42 -30.19 5.52
CA ILE A 25 46.96 -30.98 6.67
C ILE A 25 45.61 -30.47 7.19
N ARG A 26 45.42 -29.15 7.26
CA ARG A 26 44.14 -28.57 7.69
C ARG A 26 43.02 -28.86 6.69
N ARG A 27 43.33 -28.87 5.39
CA ARG A 27 42.38 -29.14 4.31
C ARG A 27 41.99 -30.62 4.20
N THR A 28 42.90 -31.55 4.51
CA THR A 28 42.58 -32.99 4.60
C THR A 28 41.74 -33.32 5.84
N GLY A 29 41.84 -32.48 6.88
CA GLY A 29 41.02 -32.57 8.09
C GLY A 29 39.69 -31.81 7.99
N PHE A 30 39.33 -31.14 9.09
CA PHE A 30 38.10 -30.34 9.22
C PHE A 30 38.48 -28.88 9.54
N PRO A 31 38.70 -28.05 8.50
CA PRO A 31 39.16 -26.67 8.67
C PRO A 31 38.08 -25.77 9.29
N VAL A 32 36.80 -26.08 9.06
CA VAL A 32 35.66 -25.29 9.57
C VAL A 32 35.27 -25.80 10.95
N ARG A 33 35.26 -24.90 11.94
CA ARG A 33 34.99 -25.23 13.34
C ARG A 33 34.07 -24.19 13.96
N ARG A 34 32.89 -24.59 14.40
CA ARG A 34 31.88 -23.69 14.98
C ARG A 34 31.34 -24.25 16.30
N LEU A 35 31.00 -23.39 17.25
CA LEU A 35 30.30 -23.81 18.45
C LEU A 35 28.92 -24.36 18.08
N PHE A 36 28.38 -25.30 18.86
CA PHE A 36 27.06 -25.88 18.58
C PHE A 36 25.97 -24.81 18.51
N GLN A 37 25.97 -23.85 19.45
CA GLN A 37 25.00 -22.75 19.43
C GLN A 37 25.12 -21.88 18.16
N ASP A 38 26.33 -21.46 17.80
CA ASP A 38 26.55 -20.65 16.59
C ASP A 38 26.07 -21.37 15.33
N PHE A 39 26.35 -22.67 15.23
CA PHE A 39 25.89 -23.50 14.11
C PHE A 39 24.37 -23.58 14.07
N CYS A 40 23.72 -23.87 15.20
CA CYS A 40 22.27 -23.92 15.30
C CYS A 40 21.62 -22.57 14.96
N CYS A 41 22.14 -21.46 15.47
CA CYS A 41 21.63 -20.13 15.18
C CYS A 41 21.81 -19.77 13.70
N ARG A 42 22.97 -20.10 13.11
CA ARG A 42 23.28 -19.78 11.71
C ARG A 42 22.40 -20.55 10.73
N TYR A 43 22.21 -21.84 10.95
CA TYR A 43 21.44 -22.72 10.06
C TYR A 43 20.02 -22.98 10.54
N LYS A 44 19.49 -22.16 11.46
CA LYS A 44 18.12 -22.27 11.98
C LYS A 44 17.07 -22.32 10.88
N VAL A 45 17.28 -21.59 9.78
CA VAL A 45 16.36 -21.58 8.62
C VAL A 45 16.30 -22.93 7.89
N LEU A 46 17.37 -23.72 7.96
CA LEU A 46 17.44 -25.08 7.39
C LEU A 46 16.92 -26.12 8.39
N MET A 47 16.95 -25.80 9.68
CA MET A 47 16.34 -26.60 10.73
C MET A 47 14.82 -26.37 10.72
N GLY A 48 14.10 -27.16 9.92
CA GLY A 48 12.64 -27.17 9.95
C GLY A 48 12.08 -27.60 11.31
N ALA A 49 10.76 -27.69 11.43
CA ALA A 49 10.09 -28.17 12.65
C ALA A 49 10.48 -29.60 13.08
N ALA A 50 11.19 -30.34 12.22
CA ALA A 50 11.63 -31.71 12.43
C ALA A 50 12.79 -31.86 13.43
N VAL A 51 13.46 -30.76 13.81
CA VAL A 51 14.61 -30.83 14.72
C VAL A 51 14.12 -30.74 16.17
N ALA A 52 13.58 -31.85 16.68
CA ALA A 52 12.88 -31.96 17.96
C ALA A 52 13.80 -32.14 19.19
N SER A 53 15.11 -32.22 18.98
CA SER A 53 16.08 -32.34 20.08
C SER A 53 16.29 -31.01 20.80
N ASP A 54 16.13 -30.99 22.13
CA ASP A 54 16.41 -29.81 22.96
C ASP A 54 17.93 -29.49 23.01
N ASP A 55 18.76 -30.54 22.92
CA ASP A 55 20.22 -30.43 22.94
C ASP A 55 20.78 -29.88 21.60
N PRO A 56 21.54 -28.76 21.62
CA PRO A 56 22.16 -28.21 20.41
C PRO A 56 23.05 -29.22 19.67
N ARG A 57 23.66 -30.19 20.36
CA ARG A 57 24.45 -31.24 19.68
C ARG A 57 23.58 -32.20 18.87
N GLY A 58 22.42 -32.59 19.40
CA GLY A 58 21.43 -33.42 18.70
C GLY A 58 20.92 -32.72 17.44
N ARG A 59 20.58 -31.44 17.56
CA ARG A 59 20.14 -30.61 16.42
C ARG A 59 21.17 -30.52 15.30
N CYS A 60 22.44 -30.34 15.66
CA CYS A 60 23.53 -30.35 14.67
C CYS A 60 23.63 -31.69 13.96
N ARG A 61 23.53 -32.82 14.70
CA ARG A 61 23.59 -34.16 14.13
C ARG A 61 22.46 -34.41 13.13
N GLU A 62 21.23 -34.10 13.53
CA GLU A 62 20.03 -34.31 12.70
C GLU A 62 20.14 -33.54 11.38
N LEU A 63 20.53 -32.26 11.45
CA LEU A 63 20.73 -31.46 10.24
C LEU A 63 21.82 -32.06 9.35
N LEU A 64 22.99 -32.37 9.91
CA LEU A 64 24.13 -32.86 9.14
C LEU A 64 23.86 -34.23 8.50
N GLN A 65 23.11 -35.10 9.17
CA GLN A 65 22.71 -36.41 8.64
C GLN A 65 21.85 -36.31 7.37
N VAL A 66 21.06 -35.24 7.24
CA VAL A 66 20.25 -34.98 6.04
C VAL A 66 21.13 -34.63 4.83
N TYR A 67 22.24 -33.93 5.04
CA TYR A 67 23.13 -33.47 3.95
C TYR A 67 24.30 -34.42 3.65
N ASP A 68 24.76 -35.14 4.67
CA ASP A 68 25.80 -36.16 4.56
C ASP A 68 25.48 -37.31 5.52
N SER A 69 24.81 -38.33 4.98
CA SER A 69 24.49 -39.56 5.71
C SER A 69 25.71 -40.43 5.99
N SER A 70 26.80 -40.24 5.25
CA SER A 70 28.04 -41.03 5.40
C SER A 70 28.87 -40.61 6.61
N GLY A 71 28.68 -39.38 7.10
CA GLY A 71 29.48 -38.84 8.20
C GLY A 71 30.95 -38.61 7.85
N ALA A 72 31.30 -38.60 6.55
CA ALA A 72 32.68 -38.42 6.09
C ALA A 72 33.12 -36.96 6.09
N GLU A 73 32.18 -36.02 5.92
CA GLU A 73 32.47 -34.59 5.79
C GLU A 73 32.30 -33.80 7.09
N TRP A 74 31.83 -34.43 8.17
CA TRP A 74 31.59 -33.77 9.45
C TRP A 74 31.92 -34.64 10.67
N GLN A 75 32.26 -33.99 11.78
CA GLN A 75 32.45 -34.62 13.08
C GLN A 75 31.93 -33.72 14.21
N LEU A 76 31.46 -34.33 15.30
CA LEU A 76 30.99 -33.61 16.49
C LEU A 76 32.00 -33.79 17.62
N GLY A 77 32.62 -32.69 18.06
CA GLY A 77 33.47 -32.66 19.24
C GLY A 77 32.67 -32.56 20.55
N LYS A 78 33.35 -32.14 21.62
CA LYS A 78 32.69 -31.86 22.92
C LYS A 78 31.87 -30.58 22.92
N THR A 79 32.33 -29.55 22.22
CA THR A 79 31.72 -28.20 22.22
C THR A 79 31.49 -27.61 20.83
N LYS A 80 32.05 -28.25 19.79
CA LYS A 80 32.12 -27.71 18.43
C LYS A 80 31.74 -28.75 17.39
N VAL A 81 31.15 -28.27 16.30
CA VAL A 81 30.99 -28.98 15.02
C VAL A 81 32.22 -28.73 14.16
N PHE A 82 32.73 -29.79 13.56
CA PHE A 82 33.85 -29.80 12.64
C PHE A 82 33.34 -30.19 11.26
N LEU A 83 33.63 -29.38 10.23
CA LEU A 83 33.12 -29.58 8.87
C LEU A 83 34.26 -29.46 7.85
N ARG A 84 34.10 -30.16 6.73
CA ARG A 84 34.84 -29.86 5.49
C ARG A 84 34.25 -28.63 4.79
N GLU A 85 35.08 -27.93 4.03
CA GLU A 85 34.69 -26.73 3.27
C GLU A 85 33.57 -27.04 2.26
N SER A 86 33.61 -28.21 1.62
CA SER A 86 32.58 -28.67 0.67
C SER A 86 31.19 -28.68 1.31
N LEU A 87 31.07 -29.24 2.51
CA LEU A 87 29.80 -29.31 3.24
C LEU A 87 29.35 -27.93 3.72
N GLU A 88 30.25 -27.11 4.27
CA GLU A 88 29.90 -25.74 4.68
C GLU A 88 29.37 -24.92 3.51
N GLN A 89 30.04 -24.95 2.34
CA GLN A 89 29.60 -24.23 1.15
C GLN A 89 28.21 -24.68 0.68
N ARG A 90 27.91 -25.99 0.73
CA ARG A 90 26.57 -26.51 0.40
C ARG A 90 25.52 -26.00 1.39
N LEU A 91 25.81 -26.00 2.69
CA LEU A 91 24.90 -25.49 3.73
C LEU A 91 24.66 -23.98 3.57
N GLU A 92 25.71 -23.19 3.33
CA GLU A 92 25.57 -21.74 3.10
C GLU A 92 24.73 -21.44 1.87
N LYS A 93 24.94 -22.16 0.77
CA LYS A 93 24.16 -22.01 -0.46
C LYS A 93 22.67 -22.31 -0.22
N GLN A 94 22.35 -23.38 0.50
CA GLN A 94 20.95 -23.72 0.83
C GLN A 94 20.34 -22.67 1.77
N ARG A 95 21.10 -22.22 2.77
CA ARG A 95 20.67 -21.17 3.69
C ARG A 95 20.34 -19.88 2.92
N GLU A 96 21.18 -19.50 1.97
CA GLU A 96 20.95 -18.31 1.13
C GLU A 96 19.64 -18.43 0.35
N VAL A 97 19.38 -19.58 -0.27
CA VAL A 97 18.13 -19.84 -1.00
C VAL A 97 16.89 -19.68 -0.10
N GLU A 98 16.90 -20.27 1.10
CA GLU A 98 15.75 -20.17 2.02
C GLU A 98 15.57 -18.75 2.59
N VAL A 99 16.67 -18.05 2.90
CA VAL A 99 16.60 -16.65 3.33
C VAL A 99 16.03 -15.76 2.23
N LEU A 100 16.46 -15.95 0.98
CA LEU A 100 15.94 -15.20 -0.15
C LEU A 100 14.45 -15.48 -0.38
N LYS A 101 14.00 -16.73 -0.30
CA LYS A 101 12.57 -17.09 -0.36
C LYS A 101 11.76 -16.37 0.71
N ALA A 102 12.22 -16.39 1.96
CA ALA A 102 11.55 -15.69 3.06
C ALA A 102 11.50 -14.17 2.80
N ALA A 103 12.60 -13.58 2.32
CA ALA A 103 12.64 -12.16 1.99
C ALA A 103 11.65 -11.81 0.88
N MET A 104 11.56 -12.62 -0.18
CA MET A 104 10.61 -12.43 -1.27
C MET A 104 9.15 -12.45 -0.79
N ILE A 105 8.79 -13.38 0.11
CA ILE A 105 7.45 -13.44 0.70
C ILE A 105 7.14 -12.15 1.47
N ILE A 106 8.06 -11.73 2.34
CA ILE A 106 7.91 -10.50 3.12
C ILE A 106 7.74 -9.30 2.18
N GLN A 107 8.61 -9.17 1.18
CA GLN A 107 8.56 -8.10 0.18
C GLN A 107 7.23 -8.09 -0.57
N ALA A 108 6.75 -9.24 -1.06
CA ALA A 108 5.48 -9.34 -1.77
C ALA A 108 4.30 -8.90 -0.91
N HIS A 109 4.27 -9.30 0.36
CA HIS A 109 3.23 -8.90 1.32
C HIS A 109 3.25 -7.39 1.59
N VAL A 110 4.44 -6.82 1.83
CA VAL A 110 4.61 -5.38 2.09
C VAL A 110 4.20 -4.56 0.88
N LEU A 111 4.69 -4.91 -0.33
CA LEU A 111 4.34 -4.22 -1.57
C LEU A 111 2.83 -4.28 -1.84
N GLY A 112 2.23 -5.47 -1.68
CA GLY A 112 0.79 -5.64 -1.82
C GLY A 112 -0.01 -4.83 -0.80
N PHE A 113 0.45 -4.75 0.45
CA PHE A 113 -0.19 -3.94 1.48
C PHE A 113 -0.14 -2.43 1.13
N VAL A 114 1.03 -1.93 0.74
CA VAL A 114 1.22 -0.51 0.38
C VAL A 114 0.32 -0.14 -0.81
N ALA A 115 0.30 -0.97 -1.87
CA ALA A 115 -0.53 -0.74 -3.04
C ALA A 115 -2.02 -0.71 -2.69
N ARG A 116 -2.52 -1.68 -1.91
CA ARG A 116 -3.93 -1.71 -1.47
C ARG A 116 -4.29 -0.51 -0.59
N LYS A 117 -3.39 -0.06 0.27
CA LYS A 117 -3.59 1.12 1.12
C LYS A 117 -3.71 2.39 0.28
N GLN A 118 -2.83 2.58 -0.69
CA GLN A 118 -2.87 3.72 -1.60
C GLN A 118 -4.14 3.70 -2.47
N TYR A 119 -4.49 2.55 -3.03
CA TYR A 119 -5.71 2.38 -3.83
C TYR A 119 -6.97 2.77 -3.05
N ARG A 120 -7.12 2.28 -1.81
CA ARG A 120 -8.26 2.64 -0.95
C ARG A 120 -8.33 4.14 -0.67
N LYS A 121 -7.19 4.80 -0.43
CA LYS A 121 -7.13 6.25 -0.21
C LYS A 121 -7.62 7.02 -1.44
N VAL A 122 -7.15 6.64 -2.63
CA VAL A 122 -7.58 7.27 -3.89
C VAL A 122 -9.08 7.04 -4.13
N LEU A 123 -9.56 5.82 -3.91
CA LEU A 123 -10.98 5.48 -4.08
C LEU A 123 -11.89 6.31 -3.16
N GLN A 124 -11.49 6.49 -1.90
CA GLN A 124 -12.21 7.38 -0.97
C GLN A 124 -12.27 8.82 -1.48
N CYS A 125 -11.15 9.38 -1.96
CA CYS A 125 -11.12 10.72 -2.54
C CYS A 125 -12.05 10.83 -3.76
N ILE A 126 -12.03 9.84 -4.66
CA ILE A 126 -12.89 9.80 -5.85
C ILE A 126 -14.36 9.80 -5.45
N VAL A 127 -14.77 8.95 -4.50
CA VAL A 127 -16.16 8.88 -4.02
C VAL A 127 -16.61 10.23 -3.44
N VAL A 128 -15.74 10.91 -2.69
CA VAL A 128 -16.04 12.24 -2.13
C VAL A 128 -16.22 13.29 -3.24
N ILE A 129 -15.37 13.30 -4.26
CA ILE A 129 -15.51 14.21 -5.40
C ILE A 129 -16.80 13.91 -6.16
N GLN A 130 -17.06 12.64 -6.49
CA GLN A 130 -18.23 12.23 -7.25
C GLN A 130 -19.54 12.58 -6.52
N LYS A 131 -19.65 12.32 -5.22
CA LYS A 131 -20.87 12.63 -4.46
C LYS A 131 -21.11 14.15 -4.41
N ASN A 132 -20.06 14.93 -4.18
CA ASN A 132 -20.16 16.39 -4.09
C ASN A 132 -20.52 17.00 -5.44
N TYR A 133 -19.91 16.51 -6.52
CA TYR A 133 -20.23 16.96 -7.88
C TYR A 133 -21.69 16.65 -8.25
N ARG A 134 -22.18 15.44 -7.97
CA ARG A 134 -23.59 15.09 -8.22
C ARG A 134 -24.54 16.01 -7.45
N ALA A 135 -24.26 16.25 -6.17
CA ALA A 135 -25.07 17.16 -5.35
C ALA A 135 -25.07 18.59 -5.91
N PHE A 136 -23.89 19.11 -6.28
CA PHE A 136 -23.75 20.42 -6.90
C PHE A 136 -24.52 20.54 -8.22
N TYR A 137 -24.37 19.56 -9.11
CA TYR A 137 -25.04 19.54 -10.41
C TYR A 137 -26.56 19.61 -10.26
N TRP A 138 -27.15 18.76 -9.42
CA TRP A 138 -28.60 18.74 -9.20
C TRP A 138 -29.10 19.99 -8.49
N ARG A 139 -28.36 20.51 -7.50
CA ARG A 139 -28.71 21.78 -6.84
C ARG A 139 -28.71 22.94 -7.83
N ARG A 140 -27.69 23.06 -8.68
CA ARG A 140 -27.60 24.11 -9.69
C ARG A 140 -28.78 24.03 -10.66
N ARG A 141 -29.10 22.83 -11.15
CA ARG A 141 -30.25 22.59 -12.04
C ARG A 141 -31.57 22.98 -11.36
N PHE A 142 -31.80 22.54 -10.12
CA PHE A 142 -33.01 22.90 -9.37
C PHE A 142 -33.15 24.40 -9.19
N LEU A 143 -32.07 25.10 -8.81
CA LEU A 143 -32.09 26.55 -8.63
C LEU A 143 -32.48 27.23 -9.95
N LEU A 144 -31.85 26.88 -11.07
CA LEU A 144 -32.20 27.44 -12.38
C LEU A 144 -33.70 27.28 -12.71
N LEU A 145 -34.26 26.08 -12.51
CA LEU A 145 -35.69 25.84 -12.73
C LEU A 145 -36.55 26.67 -11.76
N ARG A 146 -36.17 26.75 -10.48
CA ARG A 146 -36.87 27.55 -9.47
C ARG A 146 -36.87 29.03 -9.84
N TRP A 147 -35.74 29.60 -10.27
CA TRP A 147 -35.65 30.98 -10.72
C TRP A 147 -36.54 31.24 -11.94
N ALA A 148 -36.55 30.33 -12.92
CA ALA A 148 -37.45 30.42 -14.07
C ALA A 148 -38.92 30.39 -13.66
N ALA A 149 -39.31 29.46 -12.78
CA ALA A 149 -40.67 29.32 -12.28
C ALA A 149 -41.13 30.56 -11.49
N LEU A 150 -40.29 31.08 -10.58
CA LEU A 150 -40.59 32.30 -9.82
C LEU A 150 -40.73 33.52 -10.74
N THR A 151 -39.86 33.63 -11.73
CA THR A 151 -39.93 34.70 -12.73
C THR A 151 -41.24 34.62 -13.51
N PHE A 152 -41.62 33.44 -13.99
CA PHE A 152 -42.89 33.22 -14.70
C PHE A 152 -44.09 33.58 -13.82
N GLN A 153 -44.14 33.06 -12.58
CA GLN A 153 -45.21 33.35 -11.62
C GLN A 153 -45.34 34.84 -11.33
N LYS A 154 -44.22 35.57 -11.16
CA LYS A 154 -44.21 37.02 -10.96
C LYS A 154 -44.87 37.75 -12.13
N HIS A 155 -44.47 37.43 -13.36
CA HIS A 155 -45.04 38.06 -14.56
C HIS A 155 -46.53 37.78 -14.68
N LEU A 156 -46.95 36.53 -14.48
CA LEU A 156 -48.35 36.13 -14.53
C LEU A 156 -49.21 36.86 -13.48
N ARG A 157 -48.76 36.90 -12.22
CA ARG A 157 -49.45 37.65 -11.16
C ARG A 157 -49.56 39.13 -11.51
N GLY A 158 -48.49 39.72 -12.03
CA GLY A 158 -48.50 41.12 -12.49
C GLY A 158 -49.47 41.36 -13.65
N GLN A 159 -49.55 40.44 -14.62
CA GLN A 159 -50.52 40.53 -15.71
C GLN A 159 -51.97 40.42 -15.21
N LEU A 160 -52.25 39.47 -14.31
CA LEU A 160 -53.58 39.31 -13.71
C LEU A 160 -54.00 40.55 -12.89
N ALA A 161 -53.09 41.10 -12.09
CA ALA A 161 -53.32 42.32 -11.31
C ALA A 161 -53.61 43.53 -12.22
N ARG A 162 -52.88 43.68 -13.34
CA ARG A 162 -53.16 44.74 -14.32
C ARG A 162 -54.52 44.57 -15.00
N ARG A 163 -54.88 43.35 -15.42
CA ARG A 163 -56.20 43.07 -16.03
C ARG A 163 -57.35 43.39 -15.07
N THR A 164 -57.23 42.97 -13.81
CA THR A 164 -58.23 43.26 -12.77
C THR A 164 -58.34 44.75 -12.48
N PHE A 165 -57.22 45.47 -12.41
CA PHE A 165 -57.21 46.93 -12.24
C PHE A 165 -57.86 47.66 -13.42
N SER A 166 -57.54 47.29 -14.66
CA SER A 166 -58.18 47.86 -15.85
C SER A 166 -59.70 47.69 -15.83
N ARG A 167 -60.18 46.48 -15.49
CA ARG A 167 -61.64 46.22 -15.37
C ARG A 167 -62.29 47.09 -14.29
N LEU A 168 -61.67 47.21 -13.11
CA LEU A 168 -62.18 48.07 -12.04
C LEU A 168 -62.21 49.55 -12.44
N LEU A 169 -61.24 50.00 -13.25
CA LEU A 169 -61.19 51.36 -13.75
C LEU A 169 -62.31 51.63 -14.78
N GLU A 170 -62.58 50.69 -15.67
CA GLU A 170 -63.70 50.73 -16.61
C GLU A 170 -65.04 50.77 -15.84
N GLU A 171 -65.24 49.87 -14.87
CA GLU A 171 -66.45 49.85 -14.02
C GLU A 171 -66.64 51.18 -13.24
N ARG A 172 -65.56 51.82 -12.78
CA ARG A 172 -65.64 53.15 -12.15
C ARG A 172 -66.05 54.23 -13.15
N ARG A 173 -65.47 54.26 -14.34
CA ARG A 173 -65.82 55.23 -15.39
C ARG A 173 -67.28 55.12 -15.79
N GLU A 174 -67.78 53.90 -15.98
CA GLU A 174 -69.20 53.67 -16.30
C GLU A 174 -70.12 54.15 -15.18
N LYS A 175 -69.74 53.96 -13.91
CA LYS A 175 -70.52 54.47 -12.75
C LYS A 175 -70.52 56.00 -12.71
N GLU A 176 -69.36 56.63 -12.90
CA GLU A 176 -69.23 58.09 -12.96
C GLU A 176 -70.03 58.69 -14.13
N GLU A 177 -70.03 58.05 -15.30
CA GLU A 177 -70.85 58.47 -16.44
C GLU A 177 -72.35 58.31 -16.18
N LYS A 178 -72.77 57.19 -15.57
CA LYS A 178 -74.18 56.98 -15.18
C LYS A 178 -74.63 58.01 -14.14
N GLU A 179 -73.79 58.34 -13.16
CA GLU A 179 -74.09 59.39 -12.18
C GLU A 179 -74.17 60.77 -12.83
N ARG A 180 -73.30 61.10 -13.79
CA ARG A 180 -73.39 62.35 -14.56
C ARG A 180 -74.67 62.44 -15.37
N ARG A 181 -75.06 61.36 -16.08
CA ARG A 181 -76.33 61.31 -16.83
C ARG A 181 -77.53 61.49 -15.91
N ARG A 182 -77.56 60.80 -14.76
CA ARG A 182 -78.63 60.99 -13.76
C ARG A 182 -78.70 62.42 -13.23
N LYS A 183 -77.57 63.10 -13.02
CA LYS A 183 -77.56 64.50 -12.58
C LYS A 183 -78.15 65.43 -13.65
N VAL A 184 -77.79 65.22 -14.91
CA VAL A 184 -78.36 65.97 -16.04
C VAL A 184 -79.86 65.71 -16.18
N GLU A 185 -80.31 64.45 -16.10
CA GLU A 185 -81.74 64.09 -16.13
C GLU A 185 -82.53 64.75 -14.99
N VAL A 186 -81.97 64.79 -13.77
CA VAL A 186 -82.61 65.48 -12.63
C VAL A 186 -82.60 67.01 -12.79
N GLU A 187 -81.57 67.60 -13.40
CA GLU A 187 -81.54 69.03 -13.72
C GLU A 187 -82.59 69.39 -14.79
N GLU A 188 -82.75 68.55 -15.82
CA GLU A 188 -83.78 68.71 -16.87
C GLU A 188 -85.21 68.50 -16.35
N GLU A 189 -85.43 67.65 -15.34
CA GLU A 189 -86.74 67.47 -14.70
C GLU A 189 -87.14 68.61 -13.74
N MET A 190 -86.19 69.47 -13.34
CA MET A 190 -86.44 70.61 -12.45
C MET A 190 -86.58 71.96 -13.18
N GLU A 191 -86.36 72.02 -14.50
CA GLU A 191 -86.70 73.15 -15.39
C GLU A 191 -88.10 73.00 -16.02
#